data_AF-A0A316U1V8-F1
#
_entry.id   AF-A0A316U1V8-F1
#
_cell.length_a   1.000
_cell.length_b   1.000
_cell.length_c   1.000
_cell.angle_alpha   90.00
_cell.angle_beta   90.00
_cell.angle_gamma   90.00
#
_symmetry.space_group_name_H-M   'P 1'
#
loop_
_entity.id
_entity.type
_entity.pdbx_description
1 polymer ?
#
loop_
_entity_poly.entity_id
_entity_poly.type
_entity_poly.pdbx_seq_one_letter_code
_entity_poly.pdbx_strand_id
1 'polypeptide(L)'
;MAPSGSSSAPVESRWSKWSKSAFDTSIVVSDWAAGYANAASAKVGGERFWPKSNDMVEEIEKCARILRAFTVEGLETQQKEEEAEVIVDAKGNKVKKRRKVLKKIPPQAIKKAKGIVIYSAMRSGIAPFGGAGGTGLVLARLPDGSWSAPASVSPNNLSVGLLLGLDIFDVILLLNTEKAMESFYSHKVTLGAETAVAAGPVGSGASMESGWERAPVYSYVKSRGFYAGVEAIAQVFLSRFDENERFYYWPGIKGEDVLKGKVKSPPSVFPLHNALSDAESGRAQGGKLERTVYDIVKIPKSDLMAHMLQDGERLRLPPTPAELDALEAAGIPDEEDIRLAQKEREDVYKLPPPPMHSKVKTY
;
A
#
# COMPACT_ATOMS: atom_id res chain seq x y z
N MET A 1 38.01 -50.61 49.49
CA MET A 1 37.69 -49.20 49.81
C MET A 1 37.32 -48.52 48.51
N ALA A 2 36.05 -48.14 48.36
CA ALA A 2 35.51 -47.53 47.14
C ALA A 2 35.67 -45.99 47.17
N PRO A 3 35.87 -45.32 46.02
CA PRO A 3 35.85 -43.86 45.95
C PRO A 3 34.42 -43.36 45.73
N SER A 4 33.92 -42.53 46.65
CA SER A 4 32.65 -41.81 46.50
C SER A 4 32.86 -40.53 45.69
N GLY A 5 32.46 -40.54 44.43
CA GLY A 5 32.31 -39.33 43.62
C GLY A 5 30.99 -38.63 43.96
N SER A 6 31.04 -37.39 44.43
CA SER A 6 29.87 -36.54 44.60
C SER A 6 29.57 -35.83 43.28
N SER A 7 28.39 -36.10 42.72
CA SER A 7 27.82 -35.40 41.57
C SER A 7 27.37 -34.00 41.98
N SER A 8 28.02 -32.96 41.46
CA SER A 8 27.49 -31.59 41.49
C SER A 8 26.49 -31.41 40.34
N ALA A 9 25.21 -31.22 40.67
CA ALA A 9 24.23 -30.77 39.69
C ALA A 9 24.57 -29.33 39.24
N PRO A 10 24.37 -28.97 37.96
CA PRO A 10 24.63 -27.62 37.49
C PRO A 10 23.63 -26.65 38.13
N VAL A 11 24.16 -25.70 38.90
CA VAL A 11 23.38 -24.61 39.50
C VAL A 11 22.98 -23.64 38.39
N GLU A 12 21.73 -23.73 37.93
CA GLU A 12 21.15 -22.72 37.05
C GLU A 12 21.23 -21.33 37.68
N SER A 13 21.85 -20.38 36.97
CA SER A 13 22.06 -19.03 37.49
C SER A 13 20.75 -18.25 37.58
N ARG A 14 20.58 -17.46 38.65
CA ARG A 14 19.41 -16.57 38.88
C ARG A 14 19.17 -15.57 37.74
N TRP A 15 20.21 -15.26 36.97
CA TRP A 15 20.16 -14.41 35.77
C TRP A 15 19.45 -15.07 34.58
N SER A 16 19.55 -16.39 34.43
CA SER A 16 18.82 -17.14 33.39
C SER A 16 17.31 -17.19 33.64
N LYS A 17 16.90 -17.23 34.91
CA LYS A 17 15.49 -17.26 35.33
C LYS A 17 14.79 -15.91 35.13
N TRP A 18 15.49 -14.80 35.39
CA TRP A 18 14.97 -13.46 35.14
C TRP A 18 14.84 -13.16 33.63
N SER A 19 15.81 -13.58 32.81
CA SER A 19 15.74 -13.46 31.35
C SER A 19 14.58 -14.27 30.74
N LYS A 20 14.43 -15.55 31.12
CA LYS A 20 13.31 -16.38 30.66
C LYS A 20 11.96 -15.82 31.13
N SER A 21 11.85 -15.39 32.39
CA SER A 21 10.60 -14.84 32.93
C SER A 21 10.22 -13.47 32.35
N ALA A 22 11.19 -12.61 32.03
CA ALA A 22 10.96 -11.33 31.36
C ALA A 22 10.59 -11.51 29.88
N PHE A 23 11.16 -12.52 29.21
CA PHE A 23 10.75 -12.93 27.87
C PHE A 23 9.36 -13.57 27.88
N ASP A 24 9.03 -14.48 28.80
CA ASP A 24 7.68 -15.07 28.89
C ASP A 24 6.62 -13.99 29.20
N THR A 25 6.96 -13.01 30.04
CA THR A 25 6.07 -11.87 30.34
C THR A 25 5.91 -10.95 29.13
N SER A 26 6.99 -10.70 28.37
CA SER A 26 6.91 -9.92 27.14
C SER A 26 6.17 -10.66 26.03
N ILE A 27 6.26 -11.99 25.97
CA ILE A 27 5.51 -12.85 25.05
C ILE A 27 4.01 -12.79 25.36
N VAL A 28 3.60 -12.95 26.62
CA VAL A 28 2.17 -12.87 27.01
C VAL A 28 1.58 -11.48 26.76
N VAL A 29 2.34 -10.42 27.07
CA VAL A 29 1.93 -9.03 26.76
C VAL A 29 1.89 -8.79 25.25
N SER A 30 2.84 -9.38 24.49
CA SER A 30 2.87 -9.28 23.03
C SER A 30 1.72 -10.04 22.37
N ASP A 31 1.33 -11.22 22.87
CA ASP A 31 0.21 -12.02 22.34
C ASP A 31 -1.15 -11.36 22.62
N TRP A 32 -1.29 -10.72 23.79
CA TRP A 32 -2.48 -9.91 24.11
C TRP A 32 -2.56 -8.65 23.23
N ALA A 33 -1.45 -7.92 23.09
CA ALA A 33 -1.36 -6.75 22.22
C ALA A 33 -1.53 -7.13 20.74
N ALA A 34 -1.01 -8.28 20.32
CA ALA A 34 -1.20 -8.85 18.99
C ALA A 34 -2.68 -9.11 18.73
N GLY A 35 -3.39 -9.71 19.70
CA GLY A 35 -4.83 -9.96 19.60
C GLY A 35 -5.61 -8.66 19.35
N TYR A 36 -5.29 -7.59 20.09
CA TYR A 36 -5.95 -6.29 19.92
C TYR A 36 -5.59 -5.62 18.59
N ALA A 37 -4.31 -5.56 18.25
CA ALA A 37 -3.80 -4.96 17.03
C ALA A 37 -4.33 -5.67 15.77
N ASN A 38 -4.33 -7.01 15.78
CA ASN A 38 -4.83 -7.81 14.66
C ASN A 38 -6.36 -7.76 14.56
N ALA A 39 -7.08 -7.69 15.69
CA ALA A 39 -8.53 -7.48 15.68
C ALA A 39 -8.93 -6.07 15.19
N ALA A 40 -8.16 -5.04 15.57
CA ALA A 40 -8.34 -3.68 15.07
C ALA A 40 -8.06 -3.61 13.55
N SER A 41 -7.01 -4.29 13.08
CA SER A 41 -6.70 -4.45 11.65
C SER A 41 -7.85 -5.13 10.91
N ALA A 42 -8.38 -6.25 11.43
CA ALA A 42 -9.49 -6.96 10.81
C ALA A 42 -10.76 -6.10 10.67
N LYS A 43 -11.05 -5.22 11.65
CA LYS A 43 -12.19 -4.28 11.59
C LYS A 43 -12.07 -3.24 10.47
N VAL A 44 -10.85 -2.92 10.04
CA VAL A 44 -10.58 -2.03 8.89
C VAL A 44 -10.25 -2.79 7.60
N GLY A 45 -10.54 -4.10 7.57
CA GLY A 45 -10.27 -4.97 6.43
C GLY A 45 -8.78 -5.20 6.15
N GLY A 46 -7.93 -4.94 7.14
CA GLY A 46 -6.49 -5.21 7.12
C GLY A 46 -6.17 -6.61 7.61
N GLU A 47 -4.97 -7.07 7.26
CA GLU A 47 -4.47 -8.41 7.64
C GLU A 47 -3.74 -8.37 8.98
N ARG A 48 -3.45 -9.56 9.53
CA ARG A 48 -2.61 -9.72 10.72
C ARG A 48 -1.21 -9.16 10.44
N PHE A 49 -0.71 -8.28 11.30
CA PHE A 49 0.63 -7.69 11.14
C PHE A 49 1.51 -7.85 12.37
N TRP A 50 0.92 -8.02 13.57
CA TRP A 50 1.69 -8.11 14.80
C TRP A 50 2.06 -9.56 15.15
N PRO A 51 3.30 -9.83 15.61
CA PRO A 51 3.76 -11.17 15.98
C PRO A 51 2.86 -11.84 17.02
N LYS A 52 2.56 -13.12 16.83
CA LYS A 52 1.91 -13.98 17.83
C LYS A 52 2.68 -15.29 17.98
N SER A 53 2.64 -15.93 19.14
CA SER A 53 3.16 -17.30 19.29
C SER A 53 2.41 -18.29 18.38
N ASN A 54 3.15 -19.21 17.74
CA ASN A 54 2.61 -20.29 16.91
C ASN A 54 1.80 -19.76 15.72
N ASP A 55 2.37 -18.77 15.05
CA ASP A 55 1.75 -17.99 13.97
C ASP A 55 2.41 -18.24 12.61
N MET A 56 3.47 -19.06 12.55
CA MET A 56 4.26 -19.29 11.34
C MET A 56 3.44 -19.77 10.14
N VAL A 57 2.43 -20.63 10.35
CA VAL A 57 1.62 -21.17 9.25
C VAL A 57 0.80 -20.06 8.58
N GLU A 58 0.11 -19.22 9.35
CA GLU A 58 -0.67 -18.15 8.73
C GLU A 58 0.22 -16.99 8.25
N GLU A 59 1.43 -16.84 8.81
CA GLU A 59 2.46 -15.95 8.24
C GLU A 59 2.94 -16.44 6.85
N ILE A 60 3.08 -17.75 6.64
CA ILE A 60 3.41 -18.34 5.33
C ILE A 60 2.29 -18.08 4.33
N GLU A 61 1.04 -18.32 4.72
CA GLU A 61 -0.13 -18.05 3.86
C GLU A 61 -0.24 -16.56 3.52
N LYS A 62 -0.01 -15.68 4.50
CA LYS A 62 0.03 -14.24 4.30
C LYS A 62 1.11 -13.83 3.31
N CYS A 63 2.35 -14.31 3.49
CA CYS A 63 3.45 -14.01 2.58
C CYS A 63 3.18 -14.52 1.16
N ALA A 64 2.53 -15.68 1.01
CA ALA A 64 2.14 -16.20 -0.30
C ALA A 64 1.10 -15.29 -0.98
N ARG A 65 0.13 -14.77 -0.22
CA ARG A 65 -0.88 -13.82 -0.74
C ARG A 65 -0.26 -12.47 -1.11
N ILE A 66 0.64 -11.94 -0.28
CA ILE A 66 1.40 -10.73 -0.58
C ILE A 66 2.18 -10.92 -1.87
N LEU A 67 2.95 -12.00 -2.00
CA LEU A 67 3.70 -12.27 -3.23
C LEU A 67 2.80 -12.32 -4.47
N ARG A 68 1.63 -12.97 -4.37
CA ARG A 68 0.63 -12.99 -5.45
C ARG A 68 0.05 -11.59 -5.73
N ALA A 69 -0.20 -10.77 -4.73
CA ALA A 69 -0.68 -9.40 -4.94
C ALA A 69 0.32 -8.57 -5.77
N PHE A 70 1.62 -8.68 -5.48
CA PHE A 70 2.66 -7.96 -6.24
C PHE A 70 2.93 -8.51 -7.64
N THR A 71 2.73 -9.81 -7.85
CA THR A 71 3.06 -10.50 -9.10
C THR A 71 1.87 -10.73 -10.03
N VAL A 72 0.65 -10.79 -9.50
CA VAL A 72 -0.60 -11.00 -10.26
C VAL A 72 -1.37 -9.70 -10.44
N GLU A 73 -1.62 -8.95 -9.37
CA GLU A 73 -2.38 -7.69 -9.41
C GLU A 73 -1.48 -6.53 -9.86
N GLY A 74 -0.30 -6.42 -9.25
CA GLY A 74 0.67 -5.36 -9.48
C GLY A 74 0.53 -4.19 -8.49
N LEU A 75 1.52 -3.29 -8.58
CA LEU A 75 1.67 -2.09 -7.76
C LEU A 75 1.04 -0.89 -8.46
N GLU A 76 0.25 -0.12 -7.72
CA GLU A 76 -0.24 1.16 -8.21
C GLU A 76 0.93 2.13 -8.38
N THR A 77 1.17 2.60 -9.61
CA THR A 77 2.07 3.74 -9.82
C THR A 77 1.29 5.02 -9.49
N GLN A 78 1.79 5.84 -8.59
CA GLN A 78 1.26 7.19 -8.40
C GLN A 78 1.55 8.01 -9.66
N GLN A 79 0.60 8.07 -10.59
CA GLN A 79 0.60 9.08 -11.64
C GLN A 79 0.19 10.41 -11.00
N LYS A 80 0.82 11.51 -11.41
CA LYS A 80 0.38 12.86 -11.03
C LYS A 80 -1.13 12.98 -11.31
N GLU A 81 -1.87 13.63 -10.41
CA GLU A 81 -3.33 13.83 -10.53
C GLU A 81 -3.75 14.56 -11.82
N GLU A 82 -2.78 15.10 -12.58
CA GLU A 82 -2.92 15.82 -13.85
C GLU A 82 -3.66 15.03 -14.96
N GLU A 83 -3.73 13.69 -14.92
CA GLU A 83 -4.43 12.88 -15.95
C GLU A 83 -5.87 12.44 -15.60
N ALA A 84 -6.47 12.99 -14.53
CA ALA A 84 -7.86 12.66 -14.18
C ALA A 84 -8.86 13.36 -15.10
N GLU A 85 -9.45 12.63 -16.06
CA GLU A 85 -10.49 13.15 -16.95
C GLU A 85 -11.83 13.29 -16.19
N VAL A 86 -12.46 14.46 -16.28
CA VAL A 86 -13.83 14.65 -15.80
C VAL A 86 -14.79 14.22 -16.90
N ILE A 87 -15.57 13.18 -16.64
CA ILE A 87 -16.61 12.68 -17.56
C ILE A 87 -18.00 12.88 -16.92
N VAL A 88 -19.04 12.96 -17.75
CA VAL A 88 -20.42 13.03 -17.27
C VAL A 88 -21.02 11.63 -17.33
N ASP A 89 -21.58 11.15 -16.21
CA ASP A 89 -22.26 9.85 -16.17
C ASP A 89 -23.61 9.87 -16.91
N ALA A 90 -24.21 8.71 -17.13
CA ALA A 90 -25.51 8.58 -17.80
C ALA A 90 -26.68 9.29 -17.07
N LYS A 91 -26.45 9.80 -15.85
CA LYS A 91 -27.40 10.53 -15.01
C LYS A 91 -27.07 12.03 -14.91
N GLY A 92 -26.12 12.53 -15.70
CA GLY A 92 -25.73 13.94 -15.73
C GLY A 92 -24.73 14.38 -14.63
N ASN A 93 -24.19 13.46 -13.82
CA ASN A 93 -23.23 13.81 -12.77
C ASN A 93 -21.80 13.84 -13.32
N LYS A 94 -21.02 14.88 -12.97
CA LYS A 94 -19.57 14.92 -13.23
C LYS A 94 -18.87 13.88 -12.34
N VAL A 95 -18.11 12.96 -12.94
CA VAL A 95 -17.29 11.95 -12.26
C VAL A 95 -15.85 12.04 -12.76
N LYS A 96 -14.87 11.90 -11.85
CA LYS A 96 -13.45 11.90 -12.21
C LYS A 96 -13.03 10.47 -12.56
N LYS A 97 -12.64 10.24 -13.81
CA LYS A 97 -12.05 8.99 -14.28
C LYS A 97 -10.55 9.06 -14.03
N ARG A 98 -10.08 8.38 -12.99
CA ARG A 98 -8.65 8.27 -12.67
C ARG A 98 -8.08 7.06 -13.40
N ARG A 99 -7.10 7.27 -14.28
CA ARG A 99 -6.31 6.18 -14.87
C ARG A 99 -5.29 5.71 -13.83
N LYS A 100 -5.27 4.41 -13.54
CA LYS A 100 -4.29 3.75 -12.69
C LYS A 100 -3.50 2.75 -13.53
N VAL A 101 -2.18 2.81 -13.43
CA VAL A 101 -1.30 1.81 -14.06
C VAL A 101 -0.73 0.91 -12.97
N LEU A 102 -1.16 -0.35 -12.99
CA LEU A 102 -0.67 -1.40 -12.13
C LEU A 102 0.57 -2.04 -12.78
N LYS A 103 1.70 -2.02 -12.07
CA LYS A 103 2.96 -2.59 -12.55
C LYS A 103 3.40 -3.75 -11.67
N LYS A 104 3.67 -4.90 -12.27
CA LYS A 104 4.03 -6.14 -11.57
C LYS A 104 5.54 -6.25 -11.38
N ILE A 105 5.96 -7.05 -10.40
CA ILE A 105 7.37 -7.44 -10.24
C ILE A 105 7.79 -8.31 -11.44
N PRO A 106 8.85 -7.94 -12.18
CA PRO A 106 9.35 -8.73 -13.30
C PRO A 106 9.87 -10.11 -12.84
N PRO A 107 9.55 -11.20 -13.56
CA PRO A 107 10.02 -12.55 -13.22
C PRO A 107 11.55 -12.65 -13.11
N GLN A 108 12.26 -11.91 -13.97
CA GLN A 108 13.72 -11.86 -13.99
C GLN A 108 14.32 -11.27 -12.71
N ALA A 109 13.63 -10.34 -12.04
CA ALA A 109 14.09 -9.77 -10.77
C ALA A 109 14.07 -10.84 -9.67
N ILE A 110 13.00 -11.63 -9.60
CA ILE A 110 12.86 -12.71 -8.62
C ILE A 110 13.86 -13.84 -8.93
N LYS A 111 14.02 -14.20 -10.21
CA LYS A 111 14.95 -15.25 -10.65
C LYS A 111 16.42 -14.93 -10.35
N LYS A 112 16.81 -13.65 -10.36
CA LYS A 112 18.18 -13.21 -10.04
C LYS A 112 18.43 -13.08 -8.53
N ALA A 113 17.39 -12.98 -7.71
CA ALA A 113 17.52 -12.76 -6.29
C ALA A 113 18.19 -13.95 -5.58
N LYS A 114 19.12 -13.64 -4.67
CA LYS A 114 19.77 -14.56 -3.73
C LYS A 114 18.92 -14.81 -2.49
N GLY A 115 17.99 -13.90 -2.20
CA GLY A 115 17.04 -14.04 -1.12
C GLY A 115 15.81 -13.18 -1.33
N ILE A 116 14.74 -13.51 -0.65
CA ILE A 116 13.52 -12.73 -0.64
C ILE A 116 13.03 -12.56 0.80
N VAL A 117 12.68 -11.33 1.17
CA VAL A 117 12.02 -11.01 2.44
C VAL A 117 10.63 -10.50 2.12
N ILE A 118 9.61 -11.09 2.73
CA ILE A 118 8.22 -10.70 2.55
C ILE A 118 7.65 -10.40 3.92
N TYR A 119 7.11 -9.19 4.13
CA TYR A 119 6.56 -8.81 5.42
C TYR A 119 5.39 -7.84 5.27
N SER A 120 4.50 -7.84 6.27
CA SER A 120 3.55 -6.75 6.51
C SER A 120 3.93 -6.04 7.78
N ALA A 121 3.85 -4.72 7.78
CA ALA A 121 4.06 -3.92 8.96
C ALA A 121 3.02 -2.80 9.04
N MET A 122 2.70 -2.41 10.27
CA MET A 122 1.96 -1.19 10.52
C MET A 122 2.96 -0.10 10.83
N ARG A 123 2.84 1.04 10.15
CA ARG A 123 3.57 2.25 10.45
C ARG A 123 2.60 3.31 10.95
N SER A 124 3.04 4.01 11.99
CA SER A 124 2.29 5.11 12.57
C SER A 124 3.27 6.17 13.06
N GLY A 125 2.86 7.43 12.98
CA GLY A 125 3.61 8.47 13.65
C GLY A 125 2.97 9.84 13.56
N ILE A 126 3.42 10.70 14.47
CA ILE A 126 3.07 12.10 14.56
C ILE A 126 4.37 12.84 14.83
N ALA A 127 4.64 13.87 14.05
CA ALA A 127 5.89 14.62 14.13
C ALA A 127 6.24 14.99 15.59
N PRO A 128 7.49 14.79 16.02
CA PRO A 128 8.63 14.41 15.18
C PRO A 128 8.91 12.89 15.12
N PHE A 129 8.17 12.05 15.84
CA PHE A 129 8.52 10.63 16.04
C PHE A 129 7.52 9.70 15.36
N GLY A 130 8.06 8.68 14.69
CA GLY A 130 7.29 7.61 14.08
C GLY A 130 7.94 6.25 14.33
N GLY A 131 7.17 5.21 14.05
CA GLY A 131 7.67 3.85 14.12
C GLY A 131 6.85 2.92 13.26
N ALA A 132 7.44 1.76 12.97
CA ALA A 132 6.73 0.66 12.35
C ALA A 132 7.11 -0.66 13.02
N GLY A 133 6.16 -1.58 13.07
CA GLY A 133 6.39 -2.93 13.57
C GLY A 133 5.57 -3.93 12.77
N GLY A 134 6.14 -5.12 12.57
CA GLY A 134 5.48 -6.14 11.78
C GLY A 134 6.08 -7.53 11.92
N THR A 135 5.62 -8.40 11.03
CA THR A 135 6.09 -9.77 10.87
C THR A 135 6.26 -10.11 9.40
N GLY A 136 7.19 -11.03 9.15
CA GLY A 136 7.38 -11.58 7.84
C GLY A 136 8.30 -12.77 7.85
N LEU A 137 8.63 -13.19 6.64
CA LEU A 137 9.46 -14.34 6.36
C LEU A 137 10.63 -13.95 5.46
N VAL A 138 11.76 -14.62 5.66
CA VAL A 138 12.91 -14.57 4.76
C VAL A 138 13.16 -15.96 4.19
N LEU A 139 13.46 -16.04 2.89
CA LEU A 139 13.85 -17.24 2.19
C LEU A 139 15.16 -16.98 1.44
N ALA A 140 16.06 -17.95 1.47
CA ALA A 140 17.32 -17.89 0.75
C ALA A 140 17.28 -18.78 -0.49
N ARG A 141 18.02 -18.39 -1.53
CA ARG A 141 18.31 -19.25 -2.65
C ARG A 141 19.42 -20.21 -2.25
N LEU A 142 19.16 -21.50 -2.34
CA LEU A 142 20.14 -22.55 -2.06
C LEU A 142 21.09 -22.74 -3.26
N PRO A 143 22.28 -23.34 -3.05
CA PRO A 143 23.25 -23.57 -4.12
C PRO A 143 22.74 -24.45 -5.27
N ASP A 144 21.76 -25.31 -5.00
CA ASP A 144 21.08 -26.14 -6.00
C ASP A 144 20.05 -25.35 -6.83
N GLY A 145 19.85 -24.07 -6.51
CA GLY A 145 18.88 -23.22 -7.14
C GLY A 145 17.45 -23.44 -6.65
N SER A 146 17.22 -24.19 -5.57
CA SER A 146 15.93 -24.24 -4.90
C SER A 146 15.79 -23.11 -3.86
N TRP A 147 14.60 -22.94 -3.29
CA TRP A 147 14.38 -22.04 -2.16
C TRP A 147 14.50 -22.80 -0.85
N SER A 148 15.14 -22.17 0.14
CA SER A 148 15.18 -22.67 1.50
C SER A 148 13.78 -22.74 2.13
N ALA A 149 13.68 -23.38 3.28
CA ALA A 149 12.54 -23.19 4.16
C ALA A 149 12.52 -21.72 4.68
N PRO A 150 11.34 -21.15 4.98
CA PRO A 150 11.23 -19.77 5.45
C PRO A 150 11.67 -19.61 6.90
N ALA A 151 12.45 -18.58 7.19
CA ALA A 151 12.73 -18.18 8.57
C ALA A 151 11.88 -16.97 8.95
N SER A 152 11.34 -16.99 10.17
CA SER A 152 10.48 -15.92 10.69
C SER A 152 11.31 -14.72 11.15
N VAL A 153 10.90 -13.53 10.72
CA VAL A 153 11.54 -12.26 11.04
C VAL A 153 10.52 -11.20 11.47
N SER A 154 10.97 -10.25 12.29
CA SER A 154 10.20 -9.09 12.70
C SER A 154 10.89 -7.80 12.24
N PRO A 155 10.35 -7.09 11.24
CA PRO A 155 10.78 -5.74 10.91
C PRO A 155 10.35 -4.76 12.01
N ASN A 156 11.30 -3.94 12.44
CA ASN A 156 11.12 -2.88 13.41
C ASN A 156 11.76 -1.61 12.87
N ASN A 157 10.97 -0.56 12.73
CA ASN A 157 11.42 0.72 12.20
C ASN A 157 11.26 1.79 13.27
N LEU A 158 12.28 2.63 13.39
CA LEU A 158 12.21 3.89 14.11
C LEU A 158 12.39 5.02 13.11
N SER A 159 11.57 6.06 13.21
CA SER A 159 11.70 7.20 12.32
C SER A 159 11.58 8.54 13.01
N VAL A 160 12.29 9.51 12.44
CA VAL A 160 12.28 10.90 12.89
C VAL A 160 12.05 11.80 11.69
N GLY A 161 11.05 12.69 11.77
CA GLY A 161 10.73 13.59 10.67
C GLY A 161 9.42 14.33 10.81
N LEU A 162 9.05 15.04 9.73
CA LEU A 162 7.75 15.68 9.59
C LEU A 162 6.80 14.66 8.98
N LEU A 163 6.12 13.92 9.84
CA LEU A 163 5.28 12.79 9.47
C LEU A 163 3.95 12.81 10.21
N LEU A 164 2.89 12.43 9.51
CA LEU A 164 1.56 12.28 10.07
C LEU A 164 0.85 11.15 9.37
N GLY A 165 0.43 10.17 10.15
CA GLY A 165 -0.52 9.18 9.70
C GLY A 165 -0.29 7.78 10.25
N LEU A 166 -1.07 6.88 9.68
CA LEU A 166 -1.15 5.47 10.02
C LEU A 166 -1.46 4.69 8.73
N ASP A 167 -0.58 3.78 8.37
CA ASP A 167 -0.75 2.86 7.25
C ASP A 167 -0.29 1.44 7.62
N ILE A 168 -0.93 0.46 7.00
CA ILE A 168 -0.44 -0.92 6.96
C ILE A 168 0.14 -1.12 5.57
N PHE A 169 1.36 -1.61 5.51
CA PHE A 169 2.08 -1.76 4.26
C PHE A 169 2.71 -3.13 4.15
N ASP A 170 2.57 -3.70 2.96
CA ASP A 170 3.19 -4.95 2.55
C ASP A 170 4.47 -4.63 1.79
N VAL A 171 5.52 -5.39 2.06
CA VAL A 171 6.84 -5.18 1.45
C VAL A 171 7.41 -6.49 0.95
N ILE A 172 7.99 -6.43 -0.25
CA ILE A 172 8.87 -7.47 -0.78
C ILE A 172 10.25 -6.86 -0.96
N LEU A 173 11.25 -7.43 -0.29
CA LEU A 173 12.65 -7.13 -0.51
C LEU A 173 13.28 -8.26 -1.32
N LEU A 174 13.85 -7.94 -2.48
CA LEU A 174 14.70 -8.85 -3.23
C LEU A 174 16.16 -8.57 -2.89
N LEU A 175 16.83 -9.56 -2.31
CA LEU A 175 18.25 -9.51 -1.98
C LEU A 175 19.03 -10.01 -3.19
N ASN A 176 19.74 -9.13 -3.90
CA ASN A 176 20.41 -9.48 -5.16
C ASN A 176 21.86 -9.94 -4.97
N THR A 177 22.47 -9.62 -3.83
CA THR A 177 23.87 -9.97 -3.55
C THR A 177 23.96 -10.97 -2.40
N GLU A 178 24.98 -11.83 -2.44
CA GLU A 178 25.24 -12.78 -1.35
C GLU A 178 25.47 -12.05 -0.02
N LYS A 179 26.20 -10.94 -0.05
CA LYS A 179 26.41 -10.10 1.14
C LYS A 179 25.10 -9.61 1.76
N ALA A 180 24.12 -9.23 0.94
CA ALA A 180 22.80 -8.82 1.45
C ALA A 180 22.05 -10.00 2.08
N MET A 181 22.15 -11.19 1.50
CA MET A 181 21.57 -12.41 2.06
C MET A 181 22.26 -12.84 3.36
N GLU A 182 23.60 -12.80 3.40
CA GLU A 182 24.41 -13.16 4.57
C GLU A 182 24.09 -12.30 5.80
N SER A 183 23.72 -11.03 5.60
CA SER A 183 23.26 -10.18 6.70
C SER A 183 22.08 -10.82 7.44
N PHE A 184 21.14 -11.48 6.73
CA PHE A 184 19.98 -12.18 7.31
C PHE A 184 20.30 -13.52 7.98
N TYR A 185 21.56 -13.99 7.94
CA TYR A 185 22.00 -15.09 8.79
C TYR A 185 22.19 -14.66 10.25
N SER A 186 22.46 -13.37 10.48
CA SER A 186 22.53 -12.82 11.83
C SER A 186 21.15 -12.71 12.47
N HIS A 187 21.12 -12.74 13.80
CA HIS A 187 19.93 -12.53 14.62
C HIS A 187 19.33 -11.12 14.45
N LYS A 188 20.16 -10.14 14.06
CA LYS A 188 19.81 -8.73 13.88
C LYS A 188 20.41 -8.21 12.59
N VAL A 189 19.58 -7.62 11.75
CA VAL A 189 19.97 -6.98 10.48
C VAL A 189 19.54 -5.53 10.51
N THR A 190 20.41 -4.60 10.13
CA THR A 190 20.04 -3.19 9.99
C THR A 190 20.09 -2.80 8.51
N LEU A 191 18.94 -2.43 7.93
CA LEU A 191 18.90 -1.89 6.57
C LEU A 191 19.04 -0.36 6.60
N GLY A 192 19.81 0.20 5.66
CA GLY A 192 20.04 1.65 5.53
C GLY A 192 21.39 2.16 6.03
N ALA A 193 22.04 1.48 6.99
CA ALA A 193 23.38 1.86 7.46
C ALA A 193 24.50 1.20 6.65
N GLU A 194 24.37 -0.11 6.40
CA GLU A 194 25.43 -0.93 5.75
C GLU A 194 24.99 -1.49 4.40
N THR A 195 23.68 -1.56 4.15
CA THR A 195 23.09 -2.11 2.94
C THR A 195 22.18 -1.08 2.29
N ALA A 196 22.55 -0.67 1.08
CA ALA A 196 21.75 0.25 0.28
C ALA A 196 20.47 -0.43 -0.22
N VAL A 197 19.33 0.21 -0.01
CA VAL A 197 18.02 -0.27 -0.48
C VAL A 197 17.53 0.69 -1.56
N ALA A 198 17.14 0.16 -2.72
CA ALA A 198 16.58 0.95 -3.80
C ALA A 198 15.16 0.48 -4.14
N ALA A 199 14.34 1.34 -4.74
CA ALA A 199 13.06 0.92 -5.31
C ALA A 199 13.32 -0.09 -6.44
N GLY A 200 12.59 -1.20 -6.40
CA GLY A 200 12.75 -2.26 -7.40
C GLY A 200 12.17 -1.88 -8.78
N PRO A 201 12.69 -2.46 -9.87
CA PRO A 201 12.14 -2.25 -11.20
C PRO A 201 10.73 -2.84 -11.30
N VAL A 202 9.80 -2.10 -11.90
CA VAL A 202 8.38 -2.48 -12.09
C VAL A 202 7.95 -2.27 -13.54
N GLY A 203 7.08 -3.14 -14.07
CA GLY A 203 6.50 -3.00 -15.41
C GLY A 203 7.36 -3.54 -16.56
N SER A 204 7.07 -3.13 -17.79
CA SER A 204 7.76 -3.58 -19.01
C SER A 204 8.14 -2.37 -19.88
N GLY A 205 9.44 -2.05 -19.99
CA GLY A 205 9.92 -0.95 -20.84
C GLY A 205 11.44 -0.91 -21.05
N ALA A 206 11.86 -0.31 -22.17
CA ALA A 206 13.23 -0.23 -22.70
C ALA A 206 14.29 0.42 -21.79
N SER A 207 13.90 0.99 -20.65
CA SER A 207 14.82 1.56 -19.64
C SER A 207 15.31 0.52 -18.61
N MET A 208 14.81 -0.71 -18.67
CA MET A 208 15.13 -1.76 -17.68
C MET A 208 16.45 -2.50 -17.94
N GLU A 209 17.00 -2.47 -19.15
CA GLU A 209 18.21 -3.23 -19.50
C GLU A 209 19.51 -2.68 -18.87
N SER A 210 19.54 -1.40 -18.46
CA SER A 210 20.76 -0.76 -17.90
C SER A 210 20.81 -0.68 -16.37
N GLY A 211 19.77 -1.17 -15.67
CA GLY A 211 19.53 -0.84 -14.26
C GLY A 211 19.47 -2.01 -13.27
N TRP A 212 19.47 -3.26 -13.73
CA TRP A 212 19.27 -4.45 -12.88
C TRP A 212 20.41 -4.74 -11.88
N GLU A 213 21.54 -4.05 -11.97
CA GLU A 213 22.77 -4.40 -11.23
C GLU A 213 23.18 -3.39 -10.15
N ARG A 214 22.41 -2.31 -9.93
CA ARG A 214 22.93 -1.19 -9.09
C ARG A 214 22.67 -1.32 -7.60
N ALA A 215 21.65 -2.06 -7.17
CA ALA A 215 21.26 -2.10 -5.76
C ALA A 215 21.36 -3.51 -5.16
N PRO A 216 22.01 -3.66 -3.98
CA PRO A 216 22.10 -4.95 -3.32
C PRO A 216 20.74 -5.43 -2.80
N VAL A 217 19.81 -4.52 -2.52
CA VAL A 217 18.43 -4.83 -2.15
C VAL A 217 17.46 -3.97 -2.95
N TYR A 218 16.48 -4.62 -3.60
CA TYR A 218 15.32 -3.96 -4.17
C TYR A 218 14.13 -4.04 -3.22
N SER A 219 13.45 -2.93 -3.00
CA SER A 219 12.23 -2.85 -2.20
C SER A 219 11.02 -2.54 -3.07
N TYR A 220 9.94 -3.29 -2.83
CA TYR A 220 8.63 -3.11 -3.41
C TYR A 220 7.63 -2.94 -2.28
N VAL A 221 6.87 -1.85 -2.28
CA VAL A 221 5.96 -1.51 -1.17
C VAL A 221 4.55 -1.26 -1.70
N LYS A 222 3.55 -1.83 -1.01
CA LYS A 222 2.12 -1.57 -1.24
C LYS A 222 1.51 -1.15 0.10
N SER A 223 1.14 0.11 0.25
CA SER A 223 0.55 0.64 1.48
C SER A 223 -0.97 0.79 1.38
N ARG A 224 -1.62 0.66 2.53
CA ARG A 224 -3.06 0.82 2.74
C ARG A 224 -3.27 1.70 3.97
N GLY A 225 -3.82 2.89 3.77
CA GLY A 225 -4.04 3.85 4.83
C GLY A 225 -3.59 5.24 4.40
N PHE A 226 -3.42 6.12 5.37
CA PHE A 226 -2.97 7.48 5.14
C PHE A 226 -1.68 7.70 5.91
N TYR A 227 -0.59 7.91 5.18
CA TYR A 227 0.71 8.25 5.77
C TYR A 227 1.40 9.25 4.86
N ALA A 228 1.68 10.44 5.37
CA ALA A 228 2.33 11.51 4.63
C ALA A 228 3.47 12.09 5.47
N GLY A 229 4.61 12.30 4.83
CA GLY A 229 5.74 12.92 5.51
C GLY A 229 7.08 12.73 4.82
N VAL A 230 8.07 13.44 5.34
CA VAL A 230 9.49 13.26 5.03
C VAL A 230 10.17 12.85 6.33
N GLU A 231 10.74 11.65 6.33
CA GLU A 231 11.31 11.02 7.51
C GLU A 231 12.65 10.33 7.21
N ALA A 232 13.54 10.34 8.20
CA ALA A 232 14.69 9.45 8.24
C ALA A 232 14.27 8.16 8.94
N ILE A 233 14.45 7.01 8.28
CA ILE A 233 14.03 5.70 8.77
C ILE A 233 15.27 4.88 9.14
N ALA A 234 15.30 4.39 10.38
CA ALA A 234 16.22 3.34 10.82
C ALA A 234 15.43 2.03 10.90
N GLN A 235 15.79 1.05 10.07
CA GLN A 235 15.08 -0.24 10.00
C GLN A 235 15.98 -1.37 10.48
N VAL A 236 15.43 -2.19 11.38
CA VAL A 236 16.07 -3.39 11.92
C VAL A 236 15.16 -4.60 11.72
N PHE A 237 15.70 -5.71 11.24
CA PHE A 237 15.05 -7.01 11.24
C PHE A 237 15.60 -7.85 12.38
N LEU A 238 14.71 -8.44 13.16
CA LEU A 238 15.04 -9.36 14.23
C LEU A 238 14.56 -10.77 13.86
N SER A 239 15.44 -11.76 13.98
CA SER A 239 15.05 -13.16 13.80
C SER A 239 14.14 -13.60 14.95
N ARG A 240 13.00 -14.21 14.63
CA ARG A 240 12.07 -14.80 15.61
C ARG A 240 12.50 -16.24 15.91
N PHE A 241 13.55 -16.39 16.72
CA PHE A 241 14.16 -17.69 17.05
C PHE A 241 13.16 -18.66 17.69
N ASP A 242 12.37 -18.22 18.67
CA ASP A 242 11.37 -19.09 19.33
C ASP A 242 10.34 -19.65 18.35
N GLU A 243 9.92 -18.86 17.36
CA GLU A 243 8.93 -19.28 16.36
C GLU A 243 9.56 -20.28 15.37
N ASN A 244 10.81 -20.05 14.97
CA ASN A 244 11.56 -21.00 14.14
C ASN A 244 11.76 -22.34 14.87
N GLU A 245 12.15 -22.30 16.15
CA GLU A 245 12.33 -23.52 16.97
C GLU A 245 11.04 -24.33 17.09
N ARG A 246 9.91 -23.65 17.35
CA ARG A 246 8.58 -24.27 17.46
C ARG A 246 8.13 -24.88 16.14
N PHE A 247 8.24 -24.14 15.05
CA PHE A 247 7.76 -24.57 13.74
C PHE A 247 8.56 -25.74 13.17
N TYR A 248 9.89 -25.72 13.35
CA TYR A 248 10.77 -26.78 12.85
C TYR A 248 10.98 -27.93 13.86
N TYR A 249 10.37 -27.84 15.06
CA TYR A 249 10.55 -28.80 16.16
C TYR A 249 12.04 -29.04 16.48
N TRP A 250 12.86 -28.00 16.37
CA TRP A 250 14.31 -28.06 16.56
C TRP A 250 14.76 -26.99 17.55
N PRO A 251 14.97 -27.33 18.84
CA PRO A 251 15.47 -26.40 19.85
C PRO A 251 16.87 -25.85 19.53
N GLY A 252 17.07 -24.54 19.66
CA GLY A 252 18.33 -23.85 19.39
C GLY A 252 18.64 -23.63 17.90
N ILE A 253 17.68 -23.87 16.99
CA ILE A 253 17.91 -23.63 15.56
C ILE A 253 18.04 -22.13 15.26
N LYS A 254 19.09 -21.76 14.52
CA LYS A 254 19.27 -20.37 14.09
C LYS A 254 18.58 -20.11 12.76
N GLY A 255 18.19 -18.86 12.50
CA GLY A 255 17.69 -18.45 11.18
C GLY A 255 18.69 -18.79 10.07
N GLU A 256 19.98 -18.63 10.33
CA GLU A 256 21.06 -19.09 9.45
C GLU A 256 20.95 -20.57 9.06
N ASP A 257 20.66 -21.46 10.01
CA ASP A 257 20.56 -22.90 9.77
C ASP A 257 19.38 -23.21 8.84
N VAL A 258 18.25 -22.54 9.05
CA VAL A 258 17.06 -22.64 8.21
C VAL A 258 17.36 -22.15 6.79
N LEU A 259 18.00 -20.98 6.66
CA LEU A 259 18.30 -20.34 5.39
C LEU A 259 19.40 -21.06 4.60
N LYS A 260 20.33 -21.74 5.28
CA LYS A 260 21.32 -22.63 4.65
C LYS A 260 20.73 -23.98 4.23
N GLY A 261 19.44 -24.22 4.45
CA GLY A 261 18.76 -25.45 4.03
C GLY A 261 19.03 -26.66 4.93
N LYS A 262 19.40 -26.46 6.20
CA LYS A 262 19.60 -27.58 7.15
C LYS A 262 18.28 -28.24 7.59
N VAL A 263 17.15 -27.61 7.30
CA VAL A 263 15.81 -28.13 7.62
C VAL A 263 15.04 -28.47 6.36
N LYS A 264 14.20 -29.51 6.47
CA LYS A 264 13.25 -29.87 5.42
C LYS A 264 12.03 -28.96 5.50
N SER A 265 11.61 -28.40 4.37
CA SER A 265 10.38 -27.62 4.30
C SER A 265 9.14 -28.51 4.56
N PRO A 266 8.32 -28.21 5.58
CA PRO A 266 7.07 -28.93 5.80
C PRO A 266 6.03 -28.58 4.72
N PRO A 267 4.97 -29.41 4.54
CA PRO A 267 3.94 -29.17 3.52
C PRO A 267 3.23 -27.82 3.61
N SER A 268 3.15 -27.24 4.81
CA SER A 268 2.59 -25.89 5.03
C SER A 268 3.34 -24.79 4.28
N VAL A 269 4.60 -25.01 3.86
CA VAL A 269 5.42 -24.07 3.09
C VAL A 269 5.09 -24.09 1.59
N PHE A 270 4.49 -25.18 1.08
CA PHE A 270 4.26 -25.37 -0.35
C PHE A 270 3.46 -24.25 -1.03
N PRO A 271 2.43 -23.64 -0.42
CA PRO A 271 1.72 -22.52 -1.04
C PRO A 271 2.63 -21.33 -1.39
N LEU A 272 3.61 -21.03 -0.51
CA LEU A 272 4.57 -19.95 -0.70
C LEU A 272 5.63 -20.32 -1.75
N HIS A 273 6.19 -21.54 -1.67
CA HIS A 273 7.14 -22.04 -2.69
C HIS A 273 6.51 -22.09 -4.09
N ASN A 274 5.25 -22.52 -4.18
CA ASN A 274 4.51 -22.52 -5.45
C ASN A 274 4.30 -21.10 -5.97
N ALA A 275 3.94 -20.14 -5.10
CA ALA A 275 3.82 -18.74 -5.48
C ALA A 275 5.15 -18.16 -6.00
N LEU A 276 6.28 -18.51 -5.38
CA LEU A 276 7.62 -18.15 -5.86
C LEU A 276 7.94 -18.76 -7.22
N SER A 277 7.68 -20.05 -7.40
CA SER A 277 7.89 -20.75 -8.67
C SER A 277 7.03 -20.17 -9.80
N ASP A 278 5.76 -19.85 -9.52
CA ASP A 278 4.86 -19.18 -10.46
C ASP A 278 5.36 -17.78 -10.83
N ALA A 279 5.89 -17.04 -9.86
CA ALA A 279 6.40 -15.69 -10.05
C ALA A 279 7.73 -15.66 -10.82
N GLU A 280 8.61 -16.64 -10.61
CA GLU A 280 9.88 -16.79 -11.34
C GLU A 280 9.70 -17.25 -12.77
N SER A 281 8.78 -18.19 -12.99
CA SER A 281 8.46 -18.70 -14.33
C SER A 281 7.69 -17.69 -15.17
N GLY A 282 7.16 -16.63 -14.55
CA GLY A 282 6.33 -15.63 -15.21
C GLY A 282 4.86 -16.02 -15.36
N ARG A 283 4.47 -17.20 -14.85
CA ARG A 283 3.07 -17.68 -14.87
C ARG A 283 2.16 -16.74 -14.08
N ALA A 284 2.59 -16.26 -12.91
CA ALA A 284 1.81 -15.35 -12.09
C ALA A 284 1.52 -14.01 -12.81
N GLN A 285 2.49 -13.53 -13.59
CA GLN A 285 2.40 -12.26 -14.29
C GLN A 285 1.52 -12.35 -15.54
N GLY A 286 1.28 -13.55 -16.09
CA GLY A 286 0.39 -13.76 -17.24
C GLY A 286 0.87 -13.11 -18.53
N GLY A 287 2.19 -12.94 -18.70
CA GLY A 287 2.81 -12.37 -19.90
C GLY A 287 2.67 -10.84 -20.08
N LYS A 288 1.94 -10.14 -19.20
CA LYS A 288 1.86 -8.67 -19.19
C LYS A 288 2.27 -8.13 -17.83
N LEU A 289 3.30 -7.29 -17.80
CA LEU A 289 3.80 -6.67 -16.56
C LEU A 289 3.08 -5.38 -16.20
N GLU A 290 2.26 -4.85 -17.11
CA GLU A 290 1.48 -3.63 -16.89
C GLU A 290 0.00 -3.87 -17.18
N ARG A 291 -0.87 -3.32 -16.32
CA ARG A 291 -2.32 -3.33 -16.49
C ARG A 291 -2.88 -1.95 -16.17
N THR A 292 -3.59 -1.35 -17.13
CA THR A 292 -4.32 -0.10 -16.92
C THR A 292 -5.71 -0.41 -16.36
N VAL A 293 -6.08 0.26 -15.28
CA VAL A 293 -7.40 0.21 -14.64
C VAL A 293 -7.94 1.63 -14.58
N TYR A 294 -9.25 1.82 -14.74
CA TYR A 294 -9.89 3.12 -14.60
C TYR A 294 -10.81 3.10 -13.40
N ASP A 295 -10.55 3.98 -12.45
CA ASP A 295 -11.41 4.19 -11.29
C ASP A 295 -12.30 5.40 -11.53
N ILE A 296 -13.61 5.22 -11.30
CA ILE A 296 -14.59 6.29 -11.40
C ILE A 296 -14.84 6.82 -9.99
N VAL A 297 -14.30 8.00 -9.69
CA VAL A 297 -14.52 8.68 -8.42
C VAL A 297 -15.70 9.64 -8.58
N LYS A 298 -16.76 9.41 -7.81
CA LYS A 298 -17.87 10.37 -7.71
C LYS A 298 -17.38 11.62 -7.00
N ILE A 299 -17.54 12.76 -7.65
CA ILE A 299 -17.16 14.05 -7.07
C ILE A 299 -18.17 14.36 -5.94
N PRO A 300 -17.73 14.58 -4.69
CA PRO A 300 -18.65 15.03 -3.63
C PRO A 300 -19.23 16.39 -4.02
N LYS A 301 -20.50 16.65 -3.68
CA LYS A 301 -21.20 17.90 -4.07
C LYS A 301 -20.48 19.18 -3.61
N SER A 302 -19.66 19.11 -2.56
CA SER A 302 -18.84 20.24 -2.09
C SER A 302 -17.75 20.65 -3.09
N ASP A 303 -17.13 19.68 -3.77
CA ASP A 303 -16.09 19.95 -4.79
C ASP A 303 -16.68 20.39 -6.13
N LEU A 304 -17.96 20.07 -6.39
CA LEU A 304 -18.69 20.60 -7.54
C LEU A 304 -18.81 22.13 -7.48
N MET A 305 -18.97 22.71 -6.28
CA MET A 305 -18.98 24.16 -6.09
C MET A 305 -17.60 24.78 -6.38
N ALA A 306 -16.52 24.13 -5.95
CA ALA A 306 -15.15 24.58 -6.22
C ALA A 306 -14.79 24.56 -7.72
N HIS A 307 -15.28 23.57 -8.48
CA HIS A 307 -15.09 23.53 -9.93
C HIS A 307 -16.05 24.46 -10.70
N MET A 308 -17.24 24.76 -10.19
CA MET A 308 -18.11 25.80 -10.77
C MET A 308 -17.54 27.21 -10.63
N LEU A 309 -16.62 27.43 -9.68
CA LEU A 309 -15.92 28.70 -9.50
C LEU A 309 -14.73 28.90 -10.45
N GLN A 310 -14.25 27.84 -11.11
CA GLN A 310 -13.12 27.94 -12.06
C GLN A 310 -13.55 28.24 -13.50
N ASP A 311 -14.81 27.95 -13.86
CA ASP A 311 -15.36 28.23 -15.18
C ASP A 311 -15.88 29.68 -15.27
N GLY A 312 -15.00 30.67 -15.17
CA GLY A 312 -15.16 32.02 -15.74
C GLY A 312 -16.36 32.90 -15.33
N GLU A 313 -17.31 32.42 -14.53
CA GLU A 313 -18.45 33.20 -14.07
C GLU A 313 -18.02 33.99 -12.83
N ARG A 314 -17.53 35.21 -13.07
CA ARG A 314 -17.41 36.23 -12.03
C ARG A 314 -18.71 36.25 -11.25
N LEU A 315 -18.61 36.16 -9.92
CA LEU A 315 -19.72 36.46 -9.01
C LEU A 315 -20.25 37.85 -9.39
N ARG A 316 -21.33 37.91 -10.17
CA ARG A 316 -21.97 39.17 -10.52
C ARG A 316 -22.63 39.65 -9.24
N LEU A 317 -21.93 40.52 -8.51
CA LEU A 317 -22.58 41.31 -7.48
C LEU A 317 -23.76 42.03 -8.15
N PRO A 318 -24.90 42.17 -7.46
CA PRO A 318 -25.97 42.99 -7.98
C PRO A 318 -25.38 44.37 -8.35
N PRO A 319 -25.71 44.89 -9.55
CA PRO A 319 -25.19 46.17 -10.01
C PRO A 319 -25.39 47.24 -8.94
N THR A 320 -24.38 48.07 -8.74
CA THR A 320 -24.47 49.19 -7.80
C THR A 320 -25.53 50.19 -8.27
N PRO A 321 -26.16 50.98 -7.38
CA PRO A 321 -27.17 51.97 -7.78
C PRO A 321 -26.71 52.89 -8.92
N ALA A 322 -25.44 53.29 -8.95
CA ALA A 322 -24.88 54.12 -10.02
C ALA A 322 -24.75 53.39 -11.37
N GLU A 323 -24.57 52.06 -11.36
CA GLU A 323 -24.57 51.25 -12.58
C GLU A 323 -25.99 51.01 -13.11
N LEU A 324 -26.99 50.96 -12.21
CA LEU A 324 -28.41 50.91 -12.58
C LEU A 324 -28.84 52.17 -13.32
N ASP A 325 -28.51 53.35 -12.77
CA ASP A 325 -28.82 54.64 -13.41
C ASP A 325 -28.16 54.76 -14.80
N ALA A 326 -26.95 54.20 -14.96
CA ALA A 326 -26.24 54.18 -16.24
C ALA A 326 -26.87 53.21 -17.25
N LEU A 327 -27.43 52.08 -16.80
CA LEU A 327 -28.16 51.12 -17.62
C LEU A 327 -29.49 51.72 -18.11
N GLU A 328 -30.20 52.43 -17.24
CA GLU A 328 -31.42 53.18 -17.58
C GLU A 328 -31.11 54.30 -18.59
N ALA A 329 -30.06 55.09 -18.36
CA ALA A 329 -29.61 56.13 -19.29
C ALA A 329 -29.15 55.58 -20.66
N ALA A 330 -28.66 54.34 -20.69
CA ALA A 330 -28.29 53.63 -21.92
C ALA A 330 -29.50 53.00 -22.64
N GLY A 331 -30.71 53.11 -22.06
CA GLY A 331 -31.95 52.55 -22.63
C GLY A 331 -31.99 51.03 -22.60
N ILE A 332 -31.27 50.40 -21.67
CA ILE A 332 -31.30 48.95 -21.49
C ILE A 332 -32.52 48.61 -20.62
N PRO A 333 -33.49 47.83 -21.14
CA PRO A 333 -34.76 47.58 -20.44
C PRO A 333 -34.52 46.76 -19.16
N ASP A 334 -35.17 47.16 -18.08
CA ASP A 334 -35.10 46.44 -16.81
C ASP A 334 -36.09 45.25 -16.75
N GLU A 335 -36.08 44.51 -15.64
CA GLU A 335 -36.98 43.35 -15.49
C GLU A 335 -38.47 43.75 -15.54
N GLU A 336 -38.80 44.97 -15.15
CA GLU A 336 -40.18 45.46 -15.11
C GLU A 336 -40.66 45.85 -16.51
N ASP A 337 -39.80 46.48 -17.31
CA ASP A 337 -40.00 46.77 -18.73
C ASP A 337 -40.21 45.48 -19.54
N ILE A 338 -39.37 44.46 -19.30
CA ILE A 338 -39.49 43.17 -19.96
C ILE A 338 -40.83 42.50 -19.59
N ARG A 339 -41.23 42.60 -18.32
CA ARG A 339 -42.48 42.02 -17.83
C ARG A 339 -43.70 42.75 -18.40
N LEU A 340 -43.64 44.07 -18.55
CA LEU A 340 -44.68 44.88 -19.17
C LEU A 340 -44.81 44.53 -20.66
N ALA A 341 -43.69 44.45 -21.38
CA ALA A 341 -43.67 44.07 -22.79
C ALA A 341 -44.20 42.65 -23.01
N GLN A 342 -43.89 41.70 -22.12
CA GLN A 342 -44.46 40.35 -22.17
C GLN A 342 -45.98 40.37 -21.97
N LYS A 343 -46.47 41.15 -21.01
CA LYS A 343 -47.90 41.29 -20.73
C LYS A 343 -48.64 41.94 -21.91
N GLU A 344 -48.08 43.00 -22.50
CA GLU A 344 -48.63 43.60 -23.72
C GLU A 344 -48.67 42.61 -24.88
N ARG A 345 -47.64 41.77 -25.03
CA ARG A 345 -47.59 40.74 -26.08
C ARG A 345 -48.66 39.67 -25.87
N GLU A 346 -48.89 39.25 -24.63
CA GLU A 346 -49.97 38.32 -24.28
C GLU A 346 -51.35 38.94 -24.53
N ASP A 347 -51.52 40.23 -24.22
CA ASP A 347 -52.77 40.93 -24.43
C ASP A 347 -53.05 41.16 -25.91
N VAL A 348 -52.03 41.45 -26.72
CA VAL A 348 -52.12 41.48 -28.19
C VAL A 348 -52.47 40.11 -28.77
N TYR A 349 -51.92 39.03 -28.22
CA TYR A 349 -52.23 37.67 -28.66
C TYR A 349 -53.68 37.26 -28.35
N LYS A 350 -54.29 37.88 -27.31
CA LYS A 350 -55.70 37.68 -26.94
C LYS A 350 -56.67 38.53 -27.78
N LEU A 351 -56.17 39.45 -28.60
CA LEU A 351 -57.05 40.22 -29.49
C LEU A 351 -57.64 39.30 -30.58
N PRO A 352 -58.92 39.50 -30.95
CA PRO A 352 -59.52 38.78 -32.06
C PRO A 352 -58.74 39.06 -33.35
N PRO A 353 -58.63 38.09 -34.27
CA PRO A 353 -57.92 38.27 -35.51
C PRO A 353 -58.52 39.45 -36.29
N PRO A 354 -57.69 40.25 -36.99
CA PRO A 354 -58.17 41.40 -37.72
C PRO A 354 -59.21 40.97 -38.77
N PRO A 355 -60.24 41.79 -39.02
CA PRO A 355 -61.29 41.43 -39.96
C PRO A 355 -60.70 41.17 -41.35
N MET A 356 -60.92 39.97 -41.88
CA MET A 356 -60.48 39.60 -43.23
C MET A 356 -61.35 40.32 -44.27
N HIS A 357 -60.71 41.00 -45.23
CA HIS A 357 -61.42 41.58 -46.36
C HIS A 357 -62.02 40.45 -47.23
N SER A 358 -63.26 40.64 -47.69
CA SER A 358 -64.10 39.63 -48.40
C SER A 358 -63.53 39.02 -49.68
N LYS A 359 -62.32 39.42 -50.11
CA LYS A 359 -61.65 38.94 -51.32
C LYS A 359 -60.50 37.96 -51.06
N VAL A 360 -60.17 37.66 -49.81
CA VAL A 360 -59.14 36.67 -49.49
C VAL A 360 -59.80 35.30 -49.29
N LYS A 361 -60.05 34.59 -50.41
CA LYS A 361 -60.31 33.15 -50.37
C LYS A 361 -58.95 32.44 -50.23
N THR A 362 -58.85 31.61 -49.21
CA THR A 362 -57.72 30.72 -48.91
C THR A 362 -57.35 29.86 -50.13
N TYR A 363 -56.06 29.87 -50.49
CA TYR A 363 -55.43 28.83 -51.29
C TYR A 363 -54.86 27.76 -50.37
#